data_AF-A0A5K1B5I9-F1
#
_entry.id   AF-A0A5K1B5I9-F1
#
_cell.length_a   1.000
_cell.length_b   1.000
_cell.length_c   1.000
_cell.angle_alpha   90.00
_cell.angle_beta   90.00
_cell.angle_gamma   90.00
#
_symmetry.space_group_name_H-M   'P 1'
#
loop_
_entity.id
_entity.type
_entity.pdbx_description
1 polymer ?
#
loop_
_entity_poly.entity_id
_entity_poly.type
_entity_poly.pdbx_seq_one_letter_code
_entity_poly.pdbx_strand_id
1 'polypeptide(L)'
;APARVTPNLDSELNAQRMSCMDRLFTDSYTRKQAICEYNKLFLGNFSLEGATAAREDDDMSPFDWWASYGSEMPVLHKLAVMLLSQPVT
;
A
#
# COMPACT_ATOMS: atom_id res chain seq x y z
N ALA A 1 13.81 -16.91 -22.79
CA ALA A 1 12.97 -15.81 -22.27
C ALA A 1 13.66 -15.24 -21.04
N PRO A 2 13.64 -13.92 -20.78
CA PRO A 2 14.14 -13.40 -19.52
C PRO A 2 13.36 -14.07 -18.38
N ALA A 3 14.07 -14.53 -17.35
CA ALA A 3 13.45 -15.18 -16.20
C ALA A 3 12.49 -14.20 -15.53
N ARG A 4 11.25 -14.63 -15.27
CA ARG A 4 10.30 -13.81 -14.51
C ARG A 4 10.86 -13.63 -13.10
N VAL A 5 11.14 -12.38 -12.74
CA VAL A 5 11.52 -12.00 -11.38
C VAL A 5 10.24 -11.69 -10.62
N THR A 6 10.17 -12.13 -9.37
CA THR A 6 9.03 -11.82 -8.49
C THR A 6 8.90 -10.28 -8.39
N PRO A 7 7.70 -9.69 -8.50
CA PRO A 7 7.55 -8.23 -8.64
C PRO A 7 8.19 -7.36 -7.54
N ASN A 8 8.52 -7.96 -6.41
CA ASN A 8 9.21 -7.31 -5.30
C ASN A 8 10.74 -7.30 -5.42
N LEU A 9 11.31 -8.23 -6.19
CA LEU A 9 12.74 -8.32 -6.47
C LEU A 9 13.11 -7.64 -7.80
N ASP A 10 12.10 -7.16 -8.53
CA ASP A 10 12.28 -6.45 -9.78
C ASP A 10 12.70 -4.99 -9.53
N SER A 11 13.90 -4.64 -9.99
CA SER A 11 14.48 -3.32 -9.79
C SER A 11 13.81 -2.24 -10.61
N GLU A 12 13.29 -2.55 -11.79
CA GLU A 12 12.54 -1.61 -12.62
C GLU A 12 11.21 -1.26 -11.97
N LEU A 13 10.48 -2.27 -11.49
CA LEU A 13 9.22 -2.04 -10.75
C LEU A 13 9.46 -1.25 -9.47
N ASN A 14 10.55 -1.52 -8.75
CA ASN A 14 10.89 -0.74 -7.57
C ASN A 14 11.24 0.71 -7.91
N ALA A 15 11.98 0.96 -8.99
CA ALA A 15 12.26 2.33 -9.45
C ALA A 15 10.97 3.09 -9.83
N GLN A 16 10.05 2.44 -10.53
CA GLN A 16 8.77 3.05 -10.89
C GLN A 16 7.88 3.32 -9.67
N ARG A 17 7.84 2.40 -8.69
CA ARG A 17 7.13 2.63 -7.42
C ARG A 17 7.67 3.86 -6.70
N MET A 18 8.99 4.01 -6.61
CA MET A 18 9.61 5.17 -5.98
C MET A 18 9.27 6.46 -6.72
N SER A 19 9.29 6.45 -8.05
CA SER A 19 8.86 7.58 -8.88
C SER A 19 7.39 7.97 -8.62
N CYS A 20 6.49 7.00 -8.46
CA CYS A 20 5.11 7.27 -8.08
C CYS A 20 4.99 7.90 -6.70
N MET A 21 5.74 7.41 -5.71
CA MET A 21 5.77 7.99 -4.36
C MET A 21 6.27 9.44 -4.37
N ASP A 22 7.28 9.75 -5.20
CA ASP A 22 7.77 11.12 -5.38
C ASP A 22 6.70 12.07 -5.94
N ARG A 23 5.84 11.57 -6.83
CA ARG A 23 4.76 12.34 -7.45
C ARG A 23 3.54 12.50 -6.53
N LEU A 24 3.21 11.47 -5.76
CA LEU A 24 2.06 11.47 -4.84
C LEU A 24 2.34 12.29 -3.57
N PHE A 25 3.58 12.32 -3.11
CA PHE A 25 3.97 12.97 -1.85
C PHE A 25 5.07 14.01 -2.08
N THR A 26 4.65 15.26 -2.29
CA THR A 26 5.57 16.40 -2.50
C THR A 26 6.33 16.77 -1.22
N ASP A 27 5.70 16.61 -0.06
CA ASP A 27 6.36 16.82 1.23
C ASP A 27 7.30 15.66 1.58
N SER A 28 8.56 16.01 1.86
CA SER A 28 9.62 15.02 2.07
C SER A 28 9.41 14.16 3.33
N TYR A 29 8.77 14.72 4.37
CA TYR A 29 8.50 14.00 5.61
C TYR A 29 7.37 12.98 5.41
N THR A 30 6.26 13.43 4.84
CA THR A 30 5.09 12.60 4.48
C THR A 30 5.49 11.49 3.51
N ARG A 31 6.36 11.78 2.53
CA ARG A 31 6.88 10.78 1.60
C ARG A 31 7.69 9.68 2.31
N LYS A 32 8.57 10.04 3.25
CA LYS A 32 9.31 9.06 4.04
C LYS A 32 8.36 8.18 4.85
N GLN A 33 7.33 8.77 5.45
CA GLN A 33 6.29 8.01 6.15
C GLN A 33 5.55 7.04 5.22
N ALA A 34 5.12 7.51 4.04
CA ALA A 34 4.46 6.67 3.04
C ALA A 34 5.31 5.48 2.60
N ILE A 35 6.61 5.68 2.40
CA ILE A 35 7.55 4.59 2.06
C ILE A 35 7.67 3.58 3.21
N CYS A 36 7.80 4.05 4.46
CA CYS A 36 7.85 3.18 5.62
C CYS A 36 6.57 2.35 5.79
N GLU A 37 5.41 2.99 5.68
CA GLU A 37 4.11 2.34 5.73
C GLU A 37 3.94 1.33 4.58
N TYR A 38 4.38 1.67 3.38
CA TYR A 38 4.34 0.77 2.23
C TYR A 38 5.19 -0.47 2.45
N ASN A 39 6.40 -0.32 3.02
CA ASN A 39 7.24 -1.45 3.39
C ASN A 39 6.57 -2.33 4.44
N LYS A 40 5.91 -1.74 5.44
CA LYS A 40 5.13 -2.47 6.45
C LYS A 40 4.00 -3.27 5.81
N LEU A 41 3.22 -2.63 4.92
CA LEU A 41 2.14 -3.25 4.14
C LEU A 41 2.66 -4.41 3.29
N PHE A 42 3.79 -4.20 2.62
CA PHE A 42 4.42 -5.18 1.75
C PHE A 42 4.94 -6.41 2.51
N LEU A 43 5.49 -6.20 3.71
CA LEU A 43 5.97 -7.28 4.57
C LEU A 43 4.85 -8.01 5.32
N GLY A 44 3.60 -7.53 5.24
CA GLY A 44 2.50 -8.07 6.03
C GLY A 44 2.70 -7.91 7.55
N ASN A 45 3.54 -6.95 7.96
CA ASN A 45 3.94 -6.77 9.35
C ASN A 45 2.98 -5.83 10.08
N PHE A 46 1.75 -6.28 10.31
CA PHE A 46 0.72 -5.52 11.02
C PHE A 46 0.72 -5.86 12.51
N SER A 47 0.46 -4.88 13.38
CA SER A 47 0.24 -5.16 14.79
C SER A 47 -1.20 -5.62 15.09
N LEU A 48 -2.14 -5.30 14.21
CA LEU A 48 -3.54 -5.67 14.34
C LEU A 48 -3.74 -7.12 13.87
N GLU A 49 -4.18 -7.95 14.81
CA GLU A 49 -4.46 -9.36 14.57
C GLU A 49 -5.49 -9.55 13.45
N GLY A 50 -5.22 -10.49 12.55
CA GLY A 50 -6.10 -10.80 11.42
C GLY A 50 -5.95 -9.89 10.21
N ALA A 51 -5.20 -8.79 10.25
CA ALA A 51 -5.02 -7.90 9.09
C ALA A 51 -4.44 -8.61 7.86
N THR A 52 -3.47 -9.50 8.05
CA THR A 52 -2.88 -10.32 6.98
C THR A 52 -3.89 -11.33 6.43
N ALA A 53 -4.60 -12.04 7.32
CA ALA A 53 -5.61 -13.03 6.91
C ALA A 53 -6.77 -12.36 6.14
N ALA A 54 -7.27 -11.22 6.63
CA ALA A 54 -8.33 -10.44 5.99
C ALA A 54 -7.88 -9.82 4.65
N ARG A 55 -6.56 -9.66 4.43
CA ARG A 55 -6.02 -9.18 3.15
C ARG A 55 -6.00 -10.30 2.09
N GLU A 56 -5.86 -11.54 2.54
CA GLU A 56 -5.91 -12.74 1.70
C GLU A 56 -7.34 -13.24 1.49
N ASP A 57 -8.30 -12.67 2.22
CA ASP A 57 -9.73 -12.94 2.10
C ASP A 57 -10.33 -12.17 0.91
N ASP A 58 -10.73 -12.90 -0.13
CA ASP A 58 -11.33 -12.33 -1.34
C ASP A 58 -12.75 -11.77 -1.09
N ASP A 59 -13.40 -12.09 0.03
CA ASP A 59 -14.76 -11.63 0.34
C ASP A 59 -14.77 -10.19 0.93
N MET A 60 -13.64 -9.68 1.42
CA MET A 60 -13.54 -8.33 1.97
C MET A 60 -13.21 -7.30 0.89
N SER A 61 -14.02 -6.24 0.78
CA SER A 61 -13.71 -5.17 -0.17
C SER A 61 -12.43 -4.42 0.22
N PRO A 62 -11.65 -3.90 -0.75
CA PRO A 62 -10.47 -3.10 -0.43
C PRO A 62 -10.79 -1.89 0.46
N PHE A 63 -11.97 -1.29 0.29
CA PHE A 63 -12.42 -0.18 1.12
C PHE A 63 -12.61 -0.60 2.57
N ASP A 64 -13.31 -1.71 2.82
CA ASP A 64 -13.57 -2.22 4.16
C ASP A 64 -12.28 -2.66 4.86
N TRP A 65 -11.34 -3.23 4.12
CA TRP A 65 -10.02 -3.57 4.64
C TRP A 65 -9.26 -2.33 5.12
N TRP A 66 -9.18 -1.28 4.29
CA TRP A 66 -8.52 -0.03 4.66
C TRP A 66 -9.24 0.69 5.80
N ALA A 67 -10.57 0.65 5.86
CA ALA A 67 -11.35 1.22 6.95
C ALA A 67 -11.10 0.48 8.29
N SER A 68 -10.89 -0.84 8.24
CA SER A 68 -10.72 -1.68 9.44
C SER A 68 -9.27 -1.70 9.95
N TYR A 69 -8.28 -1.77 9.05
CA TYR A 69 -6.88 -2.03 9.39
C TYR A 69 -5.92 -0.87 9.03
N GLY A 70 -6.38 0.12 8.28
CA GLY A 70 -5.55 1.21 7.77
C GLY A 70 -5.02 2.18 8.83
N SER A 71 -5.59 2.20 10.04
CA SER A 71 -5.20 3.13 11.10
C SER A 71 -3.70 3.05 11.49
N GLU A 72 -3.06 1.90 11.29
CA GLU A 72 -1.62 1.71 11.52
C GLU A 72 -0.71 2.32 10.44
N MET A 73 -1.30 2.71 9.31
CA MET A 73 -0.62 3.30 8.15
C MET A 73 -1.38 4.56 7.73
N PRO A 74 -1.37 5.61 8.58
CA PRO A 74 -2.24 6.78 8.40
C PRO A 74 -2.05 7.50 7.07
N VAL A 75 -0.84 7.54 6.51
CA VAL A 75 -0.58 8.23 5.23
C VAL A 75 -1.20 7.43 4.07
N LEU A 76 -0.95 6.12 4.03
CA LEU A 76 -1.52 5.25 3.00
C LEU A 76 -3.03 5.07 3.18
N HIS A 77 -3.53 4.98 4.40
CA HIS A 77 -4.95 4.86 4.71
C HIS A 77 -5.73 6.06 4.18
N LYS A 78 -5.23 7.28 4.43
CA LYS A 78 -5.86 8.49 3.89
C LYS A 78 -5.93 8.45 2.36
N LEU A 79 -4.84 8.06 1.70
CA LEU A 79 -4.78 7.96 0.24
C LEU A 79 -5.75 6.87 -0.27
N ALA A 80 -5.77 5.70 0.35
CA ALA A 80 -6.59 4.57 -0.03
C ALA A 80 -8.09 4.89 0.11
N VAL A 81 -8.51 5.42 1.25
CA VAL A 81 -9.91 5.84 1.46
C VAL A 81 -10.31 6.90 0.44
N MET A 82 -9.46 7.90 0.19
CA MET A 82 -9.73 8.92 -0.81
C MET A 82 -9.94 8.34 -2.21
N LEU A 83 -9.11 7.38 -2.63
CA LEU A 83 -9.20 6.76 -3.95
C LEU A 83 -10.39 5.81 -4.05
N LEU A 84 -10.61 4.98 -3.02
CA LEU A 84 -11.65 3.95 -3.01
C LEU A 84 -13.05 4.52 -2.77
N SER A 85 -13.15 5.74 -2.23
CA SER A 85 -14.43 6.46 -2.12
C SER A 85 -14.86 7.14 -3.43
N GLN A 86 -14.01 7.16 -4.45
CA GLN A 86 -14.37 7.77 -5.72
C GLN A 86 -15.44 6.93 -6.42
N PRO A 87 -16.50 7.55 -6.95
CA PRO A 87 -17.48 6.81 -7.73
C PRO A 87 -16.79 6.20 -8.94
N VAL A 88 -17.11 4.93 -9.21
CA VAL A 88 -16.63 4.24 -10.41
C VAL A 88 -17.26 4.92 -11.61
N THR A 89 -16.45 5.64 -12.40
CA THR A 89 -16.85 6.27 -13.66
C THR A 89 -16.78 5.31 -14.83
#